data_AF-A0A8S9YA45-F1
#
_entry.id   AF-A0A8S9YA45-F1
#
_cell.length_a   1.000
_cell.length_b   1.000
_cell.length_c   1.000
_cell.angle_alpha   90.00
_cell.angle_beta   90.00
_cell.angle_gamma   90.00
#
_symmetry.space_group_name_H-M   'P 1'
#
loop_
_entity.id
_entity.type
_entity.pdbx_description
1 polymer ?
#
loop_
_entity_poly.entity_id
_entity_poly.type
_entity_poly.pdbx_seq_one_letter_code
_entity_poly.pdbx_strand_id
1 'polypeptide(L)'
;MRRPLAKLLLFFVAFVGLTGMFLYKLKYEQMKSIVDGAGLEAVDRYLHANYLLPTHSANYVESSFGFPPVSWKSISQHFVFSAFLCQPSDAQPSETREFCALGFGPDVEPVFGCSVWFDLGKEILSVPGTFSFSSDATESTSSLMYEFRCSVTNLKSFHRHPYMFVLKTTDSEDKILIPVYKPGKPSSTTSSVLCVYPDFVGYEWKWMIEFFTYHNIIGFTDIIAYDSGINFGFLEKMKKVIKLSKGTLKSLSVIRWDFPSNDPASSVLVEKDCIQRSFGASNLTVILNWNQYFVPSKDKNINALVTSLGDIMPFKTRMPTKRCCTDAIDDRRSGKNWPLILKKTLCIPNKEPGFVYIHPSPGSELSSDNSDLADLLTYSQCQGLALSEIVPVFSMWKYSSDIRSNDVLQMWEKSDIFSITSS
;
A
#
# COMPACT_ATOMS: atom_id res chain seq x y z
N MET A 1 -9.67 -5.23 71.62
CA MET A 1 -10.11 -3.90 71.14
C MET A 1 -9.54 -3.49 69.75
N ARG A 2 -9.25 -4.43 68.82
CA ARG A 2 -8.61 -4.13 67.50
C ARG A 2 -9.46 -4.44 66.25
N ARG A 3 -10.57 -5.18 66.39
CA ARG A 3 -11.45 -5.57 65.25
C ARG A 3 -12.30 -4.44 64.64
N PRO A 4 -12.80 -3.42 65.37
CA PRO A 4 -13.65 -2.40 64.74
C PRO A 4 -12.84 -1.43 63.86
N LEU A 5 -11.62 -1.08 64.27
CA LEU A 5 -10.72 -0.22 63.49
C LEU A 5 -10.31 -0.85 62.15
N ALA A 6 -10.01 -2.14 62.13
CA ALA A 6 -9.66 -2.85 60.90
C ALA A 6 -10.80 -2.89 59.88
N LYS A 7 -12.05 -3.05 60.33
CA LYS A 7 -13.24 -3.02 59.45
C LYS A 7 -13.49 -1.64 58.87
N LEU A 8 -13.27 -0.59 59.66
CA LEU A 8 -13.41 0.80 59.23
C LEU A 8 -12.35 1.20 58.19
N LEU A 9 -11.14 0.69 58.34
CA LEU A 9 -10.03 0.94 57.41
C LEU A 9 -10.24 0.23 56.06
N LEU A 10 -10.75 -1.01 56.08
CA LEU A 10 -11.15 -1.74 54.87
C LEU A 10 -12.29 -1.06 54.13
N PHE A 11 -13.29 -0.55 54.86
CA PHE A 11 -14.39 0.22 54.27
C PHE A 11 -13.87 1.49 53.59
N PHE A 12 -12.94 2.21 54.24
CA PHE A 12 -12.34 3.42 53.68
C PHE A 12 -11.54 3.13 52.40
N VAL A 13 -10.72 2.08 52.39
CA VAL A 13 -9.95 1.68 51.19
C VAL A 13 -10.88 1.25 50.05
N ALA A 14 -11.93 0.48 50.34
CA ALA A 14 -12.92 0.07 49.35
C ALA A 14 -13.67 1.28 48.77
N PHE A 15 -14.03 2.25 49.61
CA PHE A 15 -14.70 3.48 49.20
C PHE A 15 -13.82 4.35 48.29
N VAL A 16 -12.55 4.51 48.65
CA VAL A 16 -11.57 5.24 47.82
C VAL A 16 -11.34 4.52 46.49
N GLY A 17 -11.24 3.19 46.50
CA GLY A 17 -11.08 2.37 45.28
C GLY A 17 -12.27 2.49 44.33
N LEU A 18 -13.50 2.38 44.85
CA LEU A 18 -14.74 2.55 44.07
C LEU A 18 -14.86 3.96 43.49
N THR A 19 -14.54 4.98 44.30
CA THR A 19 -14.59 6.39 43.85
C THR A 19 -13.55 6.63 42.74
N GLY A 20 -12.33 6.11 42.90
CA GLY A 20 -11.28 6.20 41.88
C GLY A 20 -11.67 5.51 40.57
N MET A 21 -12.28 4.34 40.64
CA MET A 21 -12.73 3.59 39.46
C MET A 21 -13.89 4.31 38.74
N PHE A 22 -14.81 4.94 39.49
CA PHE A 22 -15.88 5.74 38.92
C PHE A 22 -15.36 6.99 38.21
N LEU A 23 -14.42 7.72 38.83
CA LEU A 23 -13.78 8.89 38.22
C LEU A 23 -12.97 8.52 36.97
N TYR A 24 -12.29 7.37 37.00
CA TYR A 24 -11.57 6.85 35.83
C TYR A 24 -12.52 6.54 34.68
N LYS A 25 -13.66 5.88 34.94
CA LYS A 25 -14.67 5.60 33.92
C LYS A 25 -15.23 6.88 33.30
N LEU A 26 -15.56 7.88 34.14
CA LEU A 26 -16.05 9.18 33.66
C LEU A 26 -15.05 9.89 32.75
N LYS A 27 -13.77 9.93 33.14
CA LYS A 27 -12.72 10.51 32.29
C LYS A 27 -12.49 9.71 31.00
N TYR A 28 -12.57 8.39 31.07
CA TYR A 28 -12.40 7.53 29.91
C TYR A 28 -13.52 7.74 28.90
N GLU A 29 -14.78 7.82 29.33
CA GLU A 29 -15.90 8.10 28.41
C GLU A 29 -15.85 9.52 27.84
N GLN A 30 -15.41 10.52 28.61
CA GLN A 30 -15.16 11.87 28.09
C GLN A 30 -14.04 11.88 27.03
N MET A 31 -12.91 11.19 27.28
CA MET A 31 -11.84 11.08 26.28
C MET A 31 -12.29 10.33 25.04
N LYS A 32 -13.07 9.25 25.19
CA LYS A 32 -13.65 8.51 24.07
C LYS A 32 -14.56 9.41 23.23
N SER A 33 -15.45 10.18 23.86
CA SER A 33 -16.30 11.16 23.16
C SER A 33 -15.51 12.26 22.47
N ILE A 34 -14.39 12.71 23.04
CA ILE A 34 -13.51 13.72 22.43
C ILE A 34 -12.74 13.12 21.24
N VAL A 35 -12.29 11.86 21.33
CA VAL A 35 -11.60 11.17 20.23
C VAL A 35 -12.58 10.85 19.09
N ASP A 36 -13.77 10.37 19.41
CA ASP A 36 -14.82 10.09 18.43
C ASP A 36 -15.35 11.41 17.80
N GLY A 37 -15.46 12.49 18.57
CA GLY A 37 -15.84 13.82 18.08
C GLY A 37 -14.73 14.54 17.28
N ALA A 38 -13.46 14.41 17.68
CA ALA A 38 -12.31 14.95 16.95
C ALA A 38 -12.06 14.19 15.63
N GLY A 39 -12.47 12.92 15.54
CA GLY A 39 -12.52 12.19 14.28
C GLY A 39 -13.47 12.83 13.26
N LEU A 40 -14.58 13.43 13.72
CA LEU A 40 -15.53 14.13 12.86
C LEU A 40 -15.04 15.53 12.45
N GLU A 41 -14.44 16.29 13.38
CA GLU A 41 -13.83 17.59 13.05
C GLU A 41 -12.61 17.48 12.15
N ALA A 42 -11.84 16.39 12.23
CA ALA A 42 -10.76 16.11 11.28
C ALA A 42 -11.33 15.90 9.87
N VAL A 43 -12.43 15.17 9.73
CA VAL A 43 -13.10 14.97 8.43
C VAL A 43 -13.66 16.29 7.89
N ASP A 44 -14.23 17.15 8.75
CA ASP A 44 -14.80 18.43 8.33
C ASP A 44 -13.73 19.48 7.98
N ARG A 45 -12.61 19.53 8.72
CA ARG A 45 -11.44 20.36 8.36
C ARG A 45 -10.76 19.88 7.09
N TYR A 46 -10.74 18.57 6.80
CA TYR A 46 -10.21 18.04 5.54
C TYR A 46 -11.14 18.30 4.35
N LEU A 47 -12.47 18.30 4.56
CA LEU A 47 -13.44 18.66 3.53
C LEU A 47 -13.45 20.17 3.24
N HIS A 48 -13.25 21.02 4.24
CA HIS A 48 -13.19 22.49 4.08
C HIS A 48 -11.81 23.03 3.66
N ALA A 49 -10.70 22.35 3.99
CA ALA A 49 -9.36 22.82 3.63
C ALA A 49 -9.06 22.79 2.13
N ASN A 50 -9.79 22.01 1.33
CA ASN A 50 -9.59 21.93 -0.13
C ASN A 50 -10.39 22.99 -0.92
N TYR A 51 -11.19 23.84 -0.27
CA TYR A 51 -11.85 24.97 -0.93
C TYR A 51 -11.06 26.28 -0.88
N LEU A 52 -9.92 26.29 -0.19
CA LEU A 52 -9.00 27.42 -0.18
C LEU A 52 -7.67 27.01 -0.80
N LEU A 53 -7.64 26.95 -2.13
CA LEU A 53 -6.43 26.95 -2.94
C LEU A 53 -5.48 28.07 -2.46
N PRO A 54 -4.25 27.77 -2.02
CA PRO A 54 -3.15 28.68 -2.17
C PRO A 54 -2.49 28.35 -3.51
N THR A 55 -2.78 29.17 -4.52
CA THR A 55 -1.86 29.35 -5.63
C THR A 55 -0.48 29.72 -5.08
N HIS A 56 0.56 29.08 -5.64
CA HIS A 56 2.00 29.28 -5.42
C HIS A 56 2.70 28.42 -4.34
N SER A 57 3.27 27.28 -4.77
CA SER A 57 4.73 27.09 -4.82
C SER A 57 5.06 25.85 -5.66
N ALA A 58 6.29 25.78 -6.16
CA ALA A 58 6.64 25.12 -7.41
C ALA A 58 6.77 23.58 -7.35
N ASN A 59 6.40 22.94 -8.46
CA ASN A 59 6.90 21.65 -8.97
C ASN A 59 6.69 20.37 -8.12
N TYR A 60 5.62 20.27 -7.34
CA TYR A 60 5.09 18.98 -6.90
C TYR A 60 3.74 18.76 -7.58
N VAL A 61 3.69 17.88 -8.59
CA VAL A 61 2.42 17.47 -9.19
C VAL A 61 1.73 16.57 -8.17
N GLU A 62 0.54 16.97 -7.77
CA GLU A 62 -0.35 16.35 -6.78
C GLU A 62 -0.92 15.01 -7.31
N SER A 63 -0.06 14.09 -7.76
CA SER A 63 -0.42 12.71 -8.10
C SER A 63 -0.01 11.80 -6.94
N SER A 64 -0.65 11.95 -5.78
CA SER A 64 -0.46 10.96 -4.71
C SER A 64 -1.38 9.78 -4.98
N PHE A 65 -0.81 8.64 -5.38
CA PHE A 65 -1.51 7.35 -5.42
C PHE A 65 -2.23 7.01 -4.09
N GLY A 66 -1.82 7.65 -2.97
CA GLY A 66 -2.44 7.52 -1.66
C GLY A 66 -3.62 8.46 -1.39
N PHE A 67 -3.96 9.36 -2.33
CA PHE A 67 -5.14 10.23 -2.23
C PHE A 67 -6.25 9.73 -3.18
N PRO A 68 -7.52 9.67 -2.74
CA PRO A 68 -8.02 10.00 -1.41
C PRO A 68 -7.60 8.98 -0.34
N PRO A 69 -7.51 9.40 0.95
CA PRO A 69 -7.15 8.48 2.03
C PRO A 69 -8.22 7.39 2.15
N VAL A 70 -7.77 6.15 2.30
CA VAL A 70 -8.63 4.97 2.46
C VAL A 70 -8.49 4.38 3.86
N SER A 71 -9.54 3.72 4.30
CA SER A 71 -9.62 3.04 5.60
C SER A 71 -10.64 1.91 5.51
N TRP A 72 -10.42 0.81 6.22
CA TRP A 72 -11.40 -0.27 6.29
C TRP A 72 -12.72 0.21 6.91
N LYS A 73 -13.83 -0.11 6.25
CA LYS A 73 -15.20 0.15 6.71
C LYS A 73 -15.98 -1.16 6.76
N SER A 74 -16.61 -1.44 7.89
CA SER A 74 -17.50 -2.61 8.05
C SER A 74 -18.91 -2.29 7.55
N ILE A 75 -19.50 -3.22 6.80
CA ILE A 75 -20.92 -3.23 6.45
C ILE A 75 -21.46 -4.66 6.55
N SER A 76 -22.49 -4.86 7.38
CA SER A 76 -22.98 -6.20 7.72
C SER A 76 -21.84 -7.12 8.22
N GLN A 77 -21.50 -8.18 7.49
CA GLN A 77 -20.42 -9.13 7.81
C GLN A 77 -19.17 -8.92 6.95
N HIS A 78 -19.16 -7.89 6.10
CA HIS A 78 -18.09 -7.62 5.14
C HIS A 78 -17.31 -6.36 5.52
N PHE A 79 -16.06 -6.29 5.10
CA PHE A 79 -15.21 -5.10 5.20
C PHE A 79 -14.87 -4.61 3.80
N VAL A 80 -14.90 -3.30 3.60
CA VAL A 80 -14.62 -2.65 2.32
C VAL A 80 -13.53 -1.60 2.51
N PHE A 81 -12.63 -1.50 1.54
CA PHE A 81 -11.38 -0.73 1.69
C PHE A 81 -11.27 0.43 0.71
N SER A 82 -11.22 0.14 -0.58
CA SER A 82 -10.95 1.12 -1.63
C SER A 82 -11.94 0.95 -2.78
N ALA A 83 -12.23 2.06 -3.47
CA ALA A 83 -13.15 2.09 -4.60
C ALA A 83 -12.53 2.77 -5.82
N PHE A 84 -12.92 2.33 -7.01
CA PHE A 84 -12.34 2.69 -8.30
C PHE A 84 -13.44 2.75 -9.37
N LEU A 85 -13.13 3.38 -10.50
CA LEU A 85 -13.87 3.16 -11.74
C LEU A 85 -13.44 1.80 -12.31
N CYS A 86 -14.37 0.87 -12.51
CA CYS A 86 -14.06 -0.42 -13.12
C CYS A 86 -13.59 -0.23 -14.57
N GLN A 87 -12.89 -1.23 -15.11
CA GLN A 87 -12.62 -1.26 -16.54
C GLN A 87 -13.93 -1.34 -17.34
N PRO A 88 -14.06 -0.57 -18.43
CA PRO A 88 -15.16 -0.77 -19.36
C PRO A 88 -15.03 -2.18 -19.94
N SER A 89 -16.05 -3.03 -19.73
CA SER A 89 -16.18 -4.25 -20.52
C SER A 89 -16.60 -3.85 -21.94
N ASP A 90 -16.02 -4.46 -22.97
CA ASP A 90 -16.39 -4.24 -24.38
C ASP A 90 -17.89 -4.45 -24.66
N ALA A 91 -18.59 -5.15 -23.76
CA ALA A 91 -20.03 -5.40 -23.82
C ALA A 91 -20.91 -4.28 -23.21
N GLN A 92 -20.33 -3.21 -22.65
CA GLN A 92 -21.12 -2.19 -21.96
C GLN A 92 -21.68 -1.12 -22.90
N PRO A 93 -22.98 -0.77 -22.78
CA PRO A 93 -23.52 0.39 -23.47
C PRO A 93 -22.73 1.64 -23.05
N SER A 94 -22.43 2.52 -24.02
CA SER A 94 -21.74 3.82 -23.81
C SER A 94 -22.32 4.74 -22.71
N GLU A 95 -23.47 4.38 -22.14
CA GLU A 95 -24.25 5.12 -21.13
C GLU A 95 -24.09 4.60 -19.70
N THR A 96 -23.44 3.45 -19.53
CA THR A 96 -23.26 2.79 -18.24
C THR A 96 -21.82 2.95 -17.78
N ARG A 97 -21.62 3.30 -16.51
CA ARG A 97 -20.30 3.20 -15.88
C ARG A 97 -20.41 2.29 -14.67
N GLU A 98 -19.43 1.41 -14.53
CA GLU A 98 -19.30 0.56 -13.36
C GLU A 98 -18.23 1.09 -12.41
N PHE A 99 -18.54 1.04 -11.13
CA PHE A 99 -17.64 1.37 -10.04
C PHE A 99 -17.41 0.13 -9.18
N CYS A 100 -16.15 -0.12 -8.83
CA CYS A 100 -15.71 -1.34 -8.17
C CYS A 100 -15.14 -0.97 -6.80
N ALA A 101 -15.48 -1.70 -5.76
CA ALA A 101 -14.88 -1.57 -4.44
C ALA A 101 -14.30 -2.91 -3.98
N LEU A 102 -13.09 -2.88 -3.44
CA LEU A 102 -12.40 -4.05 -2.92
C LEU A 102 -12.77 -4.28 -1.45
N GLY A 103 -13.02 -5.53 -1.10
CA GLY A 103 -13.38 -5.92 0.26
C GLY A 103 -13.06 -7.37 0.59
N PHE A 104 -13.41 -7.73 1.82
CA PHE A 104 -13.11 -9.01 2.45
C PHE A 104 -14.27 -9.41 3.36
N GLY A 105 -14.64 -10.68 3.40
CA GLY A 105 -15.71 -11.16 4.27
C GLY A 105 -15.85 -12.69 4.25
N PRO A 106 -16.77 -13.24 5.05
CA PRO A 106 -17.11 -14.66 4.99
C PRO A 106 -17.77 -14.99 3.64
N ASP A 107 -17.74 -16.26 3.25
CA ASP A 107 -18.48 -16.79 2.08
C ASP A 107 -20.00 -16.77 2.31
N VAL A 108 -20.55 -15.56 2.30
CA VAL A 108 -21.98 -15.26 2.46
C VAL A 108 -22.33 -14.24 1.38
N GLU A 109 -23.40 -14.53 0.63
CA GLU A 109 -23.85 -13.67 -0.46
C GLU A 109 -24.17 -12.25 0.06
N PRO A 110 -23.41 -11.23 -0.38
CA PRO A 110 -23.65 -9.86 0.01
C PRO A 110 -24.90 -9.33 -0.71
N VAL A 111 -25.85 -8.76 0.04
CA VAL A 111 -27.03 -8.10 -0.51
C VAL A 111 -27.00 -6.64 -0.09
N PHE A 112 -26.55 -5.76 -0.98
CA PHE A 112 -26.44 -4.32 -0.72
C PHE A 112 -27.17 -3.50 -1.78
N GLY A 113 -27.76 -2.39 -1.35
CA GLY A 113 -28.08 -1.29 -2.25
C GLY A 113 -26.81 -0.49 -2.53
N CYS A 114 -26.61 -0.04 -3.77
CA CYS A 114 -25.44 0.76 -4.14
C CYS A 114 -25.84 2.10 -4.77
N SER A 115 -25.04 3.13 -4.51
CA SER A 115 -25.15 4.41 -5.21
C SER A 115 -23.78 5.07 -5.33
N VAL A 116 -23.64 5.98 -6.28
CA VAL A 116 -22.39 6.72 -6.50
C VAL A 116 -22.68 8.21 -6.39
N TRP A 117 -21.89 8.90 -5.60
CA TRP A 117 -22.02 10.34 -5.41
C TRP A 117 -21.08 11.08 -6.35
N PHE A 118 -21.64 12.08 -7.01
CA PHE A 118 -20.95 12.94 -7.96
C PHE A 118 -20.93 14.37 -7.45
N ASP A 119 -19.77 15.00 -7.58
CA ASP A 119 -19.59 16.40 -7.28
C ASP A 119 -19.99 17.26 -8.49
N LEU A 120 -20.91 18.21 -8.27
CA LEU A 120 -21.34 19.23 -9.22
C LEU A 120 -20.74 20.62 -8.92
N GLY A 121 -19.83 20.72 -7.95
CA GLY A 121 -19.21 21.94 -7.46
C GLY A 121 -20.08 22.70 -6.44
N LYS A 122 -21.40 22.77 -6.65
CA LYS A 122 -22.37 23.41 -5.71
C LYS A 122 -23.31 22.43 -5.02
N GLU A 123 -23.48 21.24 -5.60
CA GLU A 123 -24.41 20.22 -5.11
C GLU A 123 -23.76 18.84 -5.19
N ILE A 124 -24.26 17.93 -4.35
CA ILE A 124 -23.87 16.53 -4.38
C ILE A 124 -25.04 15.76 -4.96
N LEU A 125 -24.83 15.05 -6.08
CA LEU A 125 -25.85 14.14 -6.61
C LEU A 125 -25.51 12.71 -6.25
N SER A 126 -26.43 12.05 -5.56
CA SER A 126 -26.40 10.60 -5.35
C SER A 126 -27.17 9.90 -6.46
N VAL A 127 -26.50 9.09 -7.27
CA VAL A 127 -27.14 8.30 -8.33
C VAL A 127 -27.21 6.84 -7.90
N PRO A 128 -28.41 6.25 -7.75
CA PRO A 128 -28.55 4.83 -7.44
C PRO A 128 -28.06 3.97 -8.61
N GLY A 129 -27.47 2.82 -8.29
CA GLY A 129 -27.00 1.85 -9.28
C GLY A 129 -27.47 0.44 -8.96
N THR A 130 -27.18 -0.47 -9.90
CA THR A 130 -27.42 -1.90 -9.73
C THR A 130 -26.20 -2.55 -9.10
N PHE A 131 -26.40 -3.21 -7.97
CA PHE A 131 -25.34 -3.90 -7.25
C PHE A 131 -25.06 -5.28 -7.86
N SER A 132 -23.79 -5.63 -7.97
CA SER A 132 -23.31 -6.98 -8.26
C SER A 132 -21.99 -7.22 -7.51
N PHE A 133 -21.51 -8.46 -7.46
CA PHE A 133 -20.23 -8.76 -6.85
C PHE A 133 -19.55 -9.93 -7.56
N SER A 134 -18.24 -10.00 -7.45
CA SER A 134 -17.46 -11.21 -7.72
C SER A 134 -16.59 -11.52 -6.52
N SER A 135 -16.36 -12.81 -6.27
CA SER A 135 -15.54 -13.28 -5.15
C SER A 135 -14.47 -14.25 -5.64
N ASP A 136 -13.25 -14.07 -5.15
CA ASP A 136 -12.14 -14.98 -5.42
C ASP A 136 -11.81 -15.75 -4.13
N ALA A 137 -11.77 -17.08 -4.24
CA ALA A 137 -11.37 -17.95 -3.14
C ALA A 137 -9.89 -17.76 -2.83
N THR A 138 -9.57 -17.59 -1.55
CA THR A 138 -8.19 -17.53 -1.08
C THR A 138 -7.77 -18.93 -0.63
N GLU A 139 -6.52 -19.30 -0.89
CA GLU A 139 -6.05 -20.69 -0.84
C GLU A 139 -6.10 -21.37 0.55
N SER A 140 -6.61 -20.71 1.61
CA SER A 140 -6.56 -21.30 2.96
C SER A 140 -7.56 -20.82 4.01
N THR A 141 -8.59 -20.01 3.71
CA THR A 141 -9.53 -19.52 4.74
C THR A 141 -11.00 -19.60 4.35
N SER A 142 -11.88 -19.55 5.36
CA SER A 142 -13.34 -19.43 5.21
C SER A 142 -13.79 -18.04 4.73
N SER A 143 -12.85 -17.21 4.31
CA SER A 143 -13.08 -15.83 3.93
C SER A 143 -12.64 -15.58 2.49
N LEU A 144 -13.44 -14.81 1.79
CA LEU A 144 -13.27 -14.51 0.38
C LEU A 144 -12.86 -13.06 0.22
N MET A 145 -12.07 -12.81 -0.82
CA MET A 145 -11.90 -11.47 -1.34
C MET A 145 -13.10 -11.14 -2.21
N TYR A 146 -13.72 -9.99 -1.98
CA TYR A 146 -14.86 -9.49 -2.74
C TYR A 146 -14.46 -8.29 -3.58
N GLU A 147 -15.00 -8.25 -4.79
CA GLU A 147 -15.06 -7.06 -5.64
C GLU A 147 -16.54 -6.68 -5.79
N PHE A 148 -16.96 -5.68 -5.03
CA PHE A 148 -18.31 -5.14 -5.07
C PHE A 148 -18.45 -4.17 -6.24
N ARG A 149 -19.48 -4.33 -7.06
CA ARG A 149 -19.71 -3.53 -8.26
C ARG A 149 -21.02 -2.77 -8.16
N CYS A 150 -21.00 -1.53 -8.63
CA CYS A 150 -22.18 -0.70 -8.77
C CYS A 150 -22.26 -0.15 -10.19
N SER A 151 -23.26 -0.59 -10.94
CA SER A 151 -23.50 -0.18 -12.31
C SER A 151 -24.48 0.98 -12.35
N VAL A 152 -24.05 2.12 -12.87
CA VAL A 152 -24.83 3.36 -12.93
C VAL A 152 -25.12 3.72 -14.39
N THR A 153 -26.40 3.87 -14.73
CA THR A 153 -26.88 4.22 -16.07
C THR A 153 -27.22 5.72 -16.20
N ASN A 154 -27.44 6.20 -17.42
CA ASN A 154 -27.87 7.57 -17.74
C ASN A 154 -26.86 8.69 -17.40
N LEU A 155 -25.55 8.42 -17.51
CA LEU A 155 -24.51 9.40 -17.19
C LEU A 155 -24.21 10.40 -18.33
N LYS A 156 -24.86 10.26 -19.50
CA LYS A 156 -24.59 11.08 -20.71
C LYS A 156 -24.81 12.58 -20.55
N SER A 157 -25.65 13.00 -19.61
CA SER A 157 -25.96 14.42 -19.43
C SER A 157 -24.92 15.20 -18.63
N PHE A 158 -23.87 14.54 -18.11
CA PHE A 158 -23.04 15.15 -17.09
C PHE A 158 -21.55 14.78 -17.16
N HIS A 159 -20.70 15.75 -17.48
CA HIS A 159 -19.25 15.69 -17.26
C HIS A 159 -18.92 15.78 -15.76
N ARG A 160 -19.31 14.77 -14.97
CA ARG A 160 -19.19 14.77 -13.51
C ARG A 160 -18.03 13.94 -12.99
N HIS A 161 -17.48 14.39 -11.87
CA HIS A 161 -16.42 13.71 -11.14
C HIS A 161 -17.05 12.82 -10.05
N PRO A 162 -16.97 11.49 -10.16
CA PRO A 162 -17.36 10.61 -9.07
C PRO A 162 -16.39 10.81 -7.90
N TYR A 163 -16.91 10.87 -6.68
CA TYR A 163 -16.06 11.06 -5.50
C TYR A 163 -16.35 10.09 -4.35
N MET A 164 -17.57 9.54 -4.23
CA MET A 164 -17.88 8.48 -3.23
C MET A 164 -18.65 7.32 -3.85
N PHE A 165 -18.26 6.12 -3.47
CA PHE A 165 -18.98 4.87 -3.64
C PHE A 165 -19.74 4.57 -2.35
N VAL A 166 -21.04 4.32 -2.46
CA VAL A 166 -21.92 4.16 -1.30
C VAL A 166 -22.58 2.80 -1.33
N LEU A 167 -22.39 2.05 -0.26
CA LEU A 167 -23.13 0.81 -0.01
C LEU A 167 -24.08 1.03 1.15
N LYS A 168 -25.30 0.52 1.03
CA LYS A 168 -26.35 0.53 2.04
C LYS A 168 -26.88 -0.89 2.22
N THR A 169 -27.09 -1.29 3.48
CA THR A 169 -27.75 -2.56 3.78
C THR A 169 -29.26 -2.45 3.51
N THR A 170 -29.91 -3.50 3.02
CA THR A 170 -31.36 -3.48 2.76
C THR A 170 -32.19 -3.30 4.02
N ASP A 171 -31.68 -3.80 5.14
CA ASP A 171 -32.42 -3.95 6.40
C ASP A 171 -32.06 -2.87 7.44
N SER A 172 -31.06 -2.02 7.16
CA SER A 172 -30.66 -0.92 8.04
C SER A 172 -30.43 0.39 7.28
N GLU A 173 -30.50 1.51 7.99
CA GLU A 173 -30.10 2.83 7.44
C GLU A 173 -28.59 3.03 7.41
N ASP A 174 -27.81 2.00 7.79
CA ASP A 174 -26.36 2.08 7.77
C ASP A 174 -25.88 2.11 6.33
N LYS A 175 -25.13 3.18 6.02
CA LYS A 175 -24.43 3.34 4.76
C LYS A 175 -22.96 3.56 5.02
N ILE A 176 -22.12 2.94 4.22
CA ILE A 176 -20.69 3.24 4.21
C ILE A 176 -20.35 4.07 2.98
N LEU A 177 -19.43 5.01 3.16
CA LEU A 177 -18.93 5.91 2.13
C LEU A 177 -17.47 5.58 1.91
N ILE A 178 -17.13 5.20 0.68
CA ILE A 178 -15.75 4.86 0.29
C ILE A 178 -15.36 5.84 -0.81
N PRO A 179 -14.28 6.61 -0.65
CA PRO A 179 -13.90 7.58 -1.65
C PRO A 179 -13.40 6.88 -2.92
N VAL A 180 -13.85 7.35 -4.08
CA VAL A 180 -13.48 6.77 -5.38
C VAL A 180 -12.12 7.32 -5.78
N TYR A 181 -11.13 6.44 -5.88
CA TYR A 181 -9.84 6.78 -6.46
C TYR A 181 -9.98 7.02 -7.95
N LYS A 182 -9.40 8.12 -8.41
CA LYS A 182 -9.28 8.46 -9.81
C LYS A 182 -7.79 8.60 -10.14
N PRO A 183 -7.23 7.77 -11.05
CA PRO A 183 -5.86 7.96 -11.46
C PRO A 183 -5.70 9.35 -12.09
N GLY A 184 -4.65 10.06 -11.67
CA GLY A 184 -4.22 11.27 -12.37
C GLY A 184 -3.81 10.93 -13.80
N LYS A 185 -3.90 11.90 -14.72
CA LYS A 185 -3.31 11.70 -16.05
C LYS A 185 -1.81 11.41 -15.88
N PRO A 186 -1.24 10.41 -16.59
CA PRO A 186 0.18 10.09 -16.45
C PRO A 186 1.00 11.35 -16.77
N SER A 187 1.88 11.73 -15.85
CA SER A 187 2.71 12.93 -16.01
C SER A 187 3.84 12.72 -17.03
N SER A 188 4.15 11.46 -17.37
CA SER A 188 5.17 11.07 -18.34
C SER A 188 4.88 9.71 -18.95
N THR A 189 5.29 9.49 -20.19
CA THR A 189 5.21 8.22 -20.94
C THR A 189 6.14 7.12 -20.42
N THR A 190 6.83 7.33 -19.29
CA THR A 190 7.80 6.39 -18.70
C THR A 190 7.62 6.22 -17.20
N SER A 191 6.44 6.52 -16.65
CA SER A 191 6.18 6.30 -15.22
C SER A 191 6.26 4.82 -14.86
N SER A 192 6.89 4.56 -13.71
CA SER A 192 7.04 3.23 -13.12
C SER A 192 6.68 3.29 -11.65
N VAL A 193 5.83 2.36 -11.22
CA VAL A 193 5.28 2.29 -9.87
C VAL A 193 5.81 1.03 -9.18
N LEU A 194 6.33 1.22 -7.98
CA LEU A 194 6.70 0.14 -7.08
C LEU A 194 5.72 0.12 -5.91
N CYS A 195 4.96 -0.95 -5.78
CA CYS A 195 4.13 -1.20 -4.60
C CYS A 195 4.88 -2.07 -3.60
N VAL A 196 4.78 -1.74 -2.32
CA VAL A 196 5.47 -2.44 -1.25
C VAL A 196 4.46 -2.98 -0.26
N TYR A 197 4.45 -4.30 -0.08
CA TYR A 197 3.57 -4.97 0.88
C TYR A 197 3.71 -4.38 2.30
N PRO A 198 2.64 -4.44 3.10
CA PRO A 198 2.71 -4.08 4.52
C PRO A 198 3.82 -4.86 5.22
N ASP A 199 4.59 -4.15 6.04
CA ASP A 199 5.58 -4.79 6.88
C ASP A 199 4.89 -5.48 8.05
N PHE A 200 4.81 -6.81 8.01
CA PHE A 200 4.34 -7.62 9.14
C PHE A 200 5.49 -8.23 9.95
N VAL A 201 6.73 -8.14 9.44
CA VAL A 201 7.92 -8.75 10.04
C VAL A 201 8.60 -7.79 11.02
N GLY A 202 8.49 -6.48 10.76
CA GLY A 202 9.19 -5.43 11.50
C GLY A 202 10.64 -5.32 11.04
N TYR A 203 10.83 -5.07 9.75
CA TYR A 203 12.17 -4.83 9.21
C TYR A 203 12.80 -3.59 9.83
N GLU A 204 14.10 -3.66 10.07
CA GLU A 204 14.84 -2.50 10.56
C GLU A 204 14.83 -1.36 9.53
N TRP A 205 14.73 -0.13 10.03
CA TRP A 205 14.72 1.08 9.20
C TRP A 205 15.89 1.14 8.19
N LYS A 206 17.07 0.60 8.55
CA LYS A 206 18.25 0.52 7.68
C LYS A 206 17.98 -0.24 6.39
N TRP A 207 17.28 -1.37 6.50
CA TRP A 207 16.92 -2.21 5.35
C TRP A 207 15.94 -1.49 4.44
N MET A 208 14.99 -0.75 5.02
CA MET A 208 14.01 0.00 4.26
C MET A 208 14.64 1.14 3.46
N ILE A 209 15.64 1.84 4.02
CA ILE A 209 16.35 2.91 3.27
C ILE A 209 17.15 2.32 2.14
N GLU A 210 17.84 1.20 2.38
CA GLU A 210 18.56 0.48 1.35
C GLU A 210 17.61 0.10 0.22
N PHE A 211 16.45 -0.45 0.56
CA PHE A 211 15.36 -0.75 -0.38
C PHE A 211 14.94 0.50 -1.18
N PHE A 212 14.57 1.59 -0.51
CA PHE A 212 14.14 2.82 -1.18
C PHE A 212 15.22 3.41 -2.08
N THR A 213 16.44 3.43 -1.59
CA THR A 213 17.58 4.04 -2.30
C THR A 213 17.93 3.24 -3.54
N TYR A 214 17.99 1.91 -3.42
CA TYR A 214 18.23 1.04 -4.56
C TYR A 214 17.15 1.23 -5.63
N HIS A 215 15.88 1.22 -5.25
CA HIS A 215 14.78 1.35 -6.21
C HIS A 215 14.73 2.75 -6.86
N ASN A 216 15.17 3.80 -6.16
CA ASN A 216 15.39 5.14 -6.74
C ASN A 216 16.58 5.17 -7.72
N ILE A 217 17.67 4.44 -7.45
CA ILE A 217 18.85 4.36 -8.34
C ILE A 217 18.49 3.68 -9.67
N ILE A 218 17.74 2.57 -9.62
CA ILE A 218 17.38 1.84 -10.84
C ILE A 218 16.31 2.54 -11.68
N GLY A 219 15.62 3.55 -11.13
CA GLY A 219 14.75 4.43 -11.91
C GLY A 219 13.25 4.34 -11.62
N PHE A 220 12.80 3.78 -10.49
CA PHE A 220 11.39 3.83 -10.13
C PHE A 220 10.94 5.29 -9.87
N THR A 221 9.85 5.71 -10.50
CA THR A 221 9.36 7.09 -10.37
C THR A 221 8.43 7.28 -9.18
N ASP A 222 7.67 6.25 -8.80
CA ASP A 222 6.64 6.37 -7.78
C ASP A 222 6.62 5.11 -6.89
N ILE A 223 6.47 5.31 -5.58
CA ILE A 223 6.33 4.19 -4.63
C ILE A 223 5.01 4.29 -3.87
N ILE A 224 4.29 3.17 -3.79
CA ILE A 224 3.10 2.99 -2.98
C ILE A 224 3.44 2.01 -1.85
N ALA A 225 3.63 2.53 -0.64
CA ALA A 225 3.91 1.70 0.53
C ALA A 225 2.63 1.49 1.34
N TYR A 226 2.27 0.23 1.56
CA TYR A 226 1.20 -0.13 2.48
C TYR A 226 1.77 -0.18 3.90
N ASP A 227 1.17 0.56 4.84
CA ASP A 227 1.67 0.71 6.21
C ASP A 227 0.73 0.06 7.23
N SER A 228 1.22 -0.99 7.87
CA SER A 228 0.57 -1.70 8.98
C SER A 228 0.78 -1.00 10.33
N GLY A 229 1.51 0.11 10.38
CA GLY A 229 1.79 0.88 11.59
C GLY A 229 3.07 0.47 12.33
N ILE A 230 3.82 -0.52 11.84
CA ILE A 230 5.08 -0.96 12.48
C ILE A 230 6.18 0.10 12.34
N ASN A 231 6.16 0.89 11.26
CA ASN A 231 7.23 1.81 10.91
C ASN A 231 7.03 3.23 11.45
N PHE A 232 6.60 3.37 12.72
CA PHE A 232 6.10 4.61 13.33
C PHE A 232 6.83 5.90 12.84
N GLY A 233 6.21 6.60 11.88
CA GLY A 233 6.71 7.86 11.33
C GLY A 233 7.96 7.77 10.42
N PHE A 234 8.55 6.59 10.23
CA PHE A 234 9.69 6.39 9.32
C PHE A 234 9.30 6.69 7.87
N LEU A 235 8.18 6.16 7.38
CA LEU A 235 7.73 6.40 6.00
C LEU A 235 7.45 7.90 5.74
N GLU A 236 6.89 8.62 6.72
CA GLU A 236 6.70 10.07 6.65
C GLU A 236 8.02 10.85 6.61
N LYS A 237 9.03 10.42 7.39
CA LYS A 237 10.37 10.98 7.31
C LYS A 237 11.02 10.68 5.96
N MET A 238 10.86 9.46 5.44
CA MET A 238 11.34 9.07 4.11
C MET A 238 10.73 9.91 3.00
N LYS A 239 9.43 10.23 3.07
CA LYS A 239 8.80 11.17 2.12
C LYS A 239 9.56 12.50 2.05
N LYS A 240 10.00 13.04 3.19
CA LYS A 240 10.77 14.29 3.24
C LYS A 240 12.17 14.13 2.65
N VAL A 241 12.84 13.02 2.97
CA VAL A 241 14.19 12.74 2.44
C VAL A 241 14.15 12.57 0.92
N ILE A 242 13.16 11.83 0.40
CA ILE A 242 12.98 11.62 -1.04
C ILE A 242 12.75 12.96 -1.75
N LYS A 243 11.92 13.84 -1.19
CA LYS A 243 11.69 15.20 -1.73
C LYS A 243 12.96 16.05 -1.82
N LEU A 244 13.93 15.82 -0.94
CA LEU A 244 15.20 16.54 -0.92
C LEU A 244 16.28 15.85 -1.76
N SER A 245 16.11 14.56 -2.07
CA SER A 245 17.07 13.77 -2.82
C SER A 245 17.04 14.11 -4.31
N LYS A 246 18.22 14.20 -4.94
CA LYS A 246 18.36 14.33 -6.40
C LYS A 246 18.19 12.93 -7.03
N GLY A 247 16.95 12.44 -7.06
CA GLY A 247 16.60 11.10 -7.53
C GLY A 247 15.62 11.11 -8.71
N THR A 248 15.31 9.90 -9.18
CA THR A 248 14.23 9.67 -10.16
C THR A 248 12.86 9.51 -9.48
N LEU A 249 12.88 9.18 -8.18
CA LEU A 249 11.69 9.02 -7.37
C LEU A 249 10.99 10.36 -7.14
N LYS A 250 9.82 10.51 -7.76
CA LYS A 250 8.95 11.70 -7.74
C LYS A 250 8.00 11.67 -6.55
N SER A 251 7.47 10.50 -6.19
CA SER A 251 6.49 10.38 -5.12
C SER A 251 6.67 9.14 -4.25
N LEU A 252 6.36 9.29 -2.96
CA LEU A 252 6.14 8.21 -2.02
C LEU A 252 4.75 8.39 -1.43
N SER A 253 3.82 7.53 -1.82
CA SER A 253 2.46 7.45 -1.28
C SER A 253 2.40 6.37 -0.22
N VAL A 254 1.79 6.69 0.93
CA VAL A 254 1.61 5.73 2.02
C VAL A 254 0.13 5.47 2.17
N ILE A 255 -0.24 4.21 2.10
CA ILE A 255 -1.61 3.73 2.27
C ILE A 255 -1.68 3.05 3.62
N ARG A 256 -2.58 3.51 4.49
CA ARG A 256 -2.81 2.86 5.78
C ARG A 256 -3.43 1.48 5.54
N TRP A 257 -2.78 0.45 6.06
CA TRP A 257 -3.14 -0.95 5.91
C TRP A 257 -3.44 -1.59 7.27
N ASP A 258 -4.44 -1.05 7.96
CA ASP A 258 -5.00 -1.60 9.19
C ASP A 258 -5.97 -2.76 8.89
N PHE A 259 -5.47 -3.78 8.19
CA PHE A 259 -6.25 -4.93 7.74
C PHE A 259 -6.90 -5.63 8.94
N PRO A 260 -8.24 -5.85 8.92
CA PRO A 260 -8.99 -6.32 10.09
C PRO A 260 -8.78 -7.80 10.44
N SER A 261 -7.92 -8.52 9.73
CA SER A 261 -7.66 -9.95 9.91
C SER A 261 -6.18 -10.28 9.68
N ASN A 262 -5.72 -11.45 10.13
CA ASN A 262 -4.41 -12.01 9.76
C ASN A 262 -4.56 -13.00 8.59
N ASP A 263 -5.37 -12.63 7.60
CA ASP A 263 -5.75 -13.51 6.49
C ASP A 263 -4.78 -13.38 5.29
N PRO A 264 -4.35 -14.48 4.67
CA PRO A 264 -3.61 -14.47 3.41
C PRO A 264 -4.26 -13.67 2.27
N ALA A 265 -5.59 -13.49 2.30
CA ALA A 265 -6.34 -12.58 1.44
C ALA A 265 -5.74 -11.16 1.38
N SER A 266 -5.04 -10.74 2.43
CA SER A 266 -4.37 -9.44 2.48
C SER A 266 -3.43 -9.22 1.30
N SER A 267 -2.68 -10.22 0.86
CA SER A 267 -1.71 -10.04 -0.23
C SER A 267 -2.40 -9.83 -1.57
N VAL A 268 -3.44 -10.62 -1.85
CA VAL A 268 -4.27 -10.49 -3.06
C VAL A 268 -4.98 -9.14 -3.12
N LEU A 269 -5.47 -8.65 -1.97
CA LEU A 269 -6.11 -7.33 -1.87
C LEU A 269 -5.13 -6.18 -2.13
N VAL A 270 -3.92 -6.26 -1.56
CA VAL A 270 -2.84 -5.28 -1.85
C VAL A 270 -2.50 -5.30 -3.34
N GLU A 271 -2.39 -6.47 -3.94
CA GLU A 271 -2.08 -6.62 -5.36
C GLU A 271 -3.17 -5.99 -6.24
N LYS A 272 -4.45 -6.31 -6.01
CA LYS A 272 -5.55 -5.68 -6.75
C LYS A 272 -5.63 -4.16 -6.54
N ASP A 273 -5.49 -3.68 -5.31
CA ASP A 273 -5.51 -2.23 -5.01
C ASP A 273 -4.36 -1.50 -5.74
N CYS A 274 -3.14 -2.06 -5.70
CA CYS A 274 -1.98 -1.50 -6.39
C CYS A 274 -2.18 -1.44 -7.92
N ILE A 275 -2.69 -2.52 -8.53
CA ILE A 275 -2.97 -2.58 -9.96
C ILE A 275 -4.02 -1.53 -10.35
N GLN A 276 -5.11 -1.42 -9.58
CA GLN A 276 -6.17 -0.43 -9.84
C GLN A 276 -5.65 1.02 -9.70
N ARG A 277 -4.78 1.29 -8.73
CA ARG A 277 -4.19 2.63 -8.54
C ARG A 277 -3.22 3.02 -9.64
N SER A 278 -2.47 2.05 -10.16
CA SER A 278 -1.47 2.25 -11.21
C SER A 278 -2.04 2.14 -12.63
N PHE A 279 -3.28 1.65 -12.79
CA PHE A 279 -3.98 1.55 -14.06
C PHE A 279 -4.05 2.91 -14.79
N GLY A 280 -3.53 2.94 -16.02
CA GLY A 280 -3.47 4.14 -16.85
C GLY A 280 -2.53 5.25 -16.37
N ALA A 281 -1.87 5.07 -15.21
CA ALA A 281 -0.94 6.03 -14.61
C ALA A 281 0.54 5.58 -14.70
N SER A 282 0.78 4.29 -14.93
CA SER A 282 2.10 3.67 -15.01
C SER A 282 2.22 2.73 -16.21
N ASN A 283 3.43 2.58 -16.74
CA ASN A 283 3.74 1.57 -17.75
C ASN A 283 4.35 0.30 -17.17
N LEU A 284 4.88 0.39 -15.94
CA LEU A 284 5.43 -0.75 -15.21
C LEU A 284 4.96 -0.67 -13.76
N THR A 285 4.36 -1.75 -13.28
CA THR A 285 4.05 -1.92 -11.87
C THR A 285 4.71 -3.18 -11.34
N VAL A 286 5.50 -3.03 -10.29
CA VAL A 286 6.14 -4.13 -9.57
C VAL A 286 5.65 -4.11 -8.14
N ILE A 287 5.32 -5.29 -7.59
CA ILE A 287 4.83 -5.42 -6.21
C ILE A 287 5.82 -6.29 -5.44
N LEU A 288 6.46 -5.71 -4.42
CA LEU A 288 7.57 -6.34 -3.69
C LEU A 288 7.30 -6.38 -2.18
N ASN A 289 7.89 -7.36 -1.51
CA ASN A 289 8.13 -7.29 -0.07
C ASN A 289 9.40 -6.47 0.23
N TRP A 290 9.54 -6.00 1.46
CA TRP A 290 10.70 -5.20 1.92
C TRP A 290 12.05 -5.89 1.76
N ASN A 291 12.08 -7.21 1.69
CA ASN A 291 13.29 -8.00 1.45
C ASN A 291 13.46 -8.45 0.00
N GLN A 292 12.62 -7.99 -0.92
CA GLN A 292 12.67 -8.33 -2.33
C GLN A 292 13.17 -7.16 -3.16
N TYR A 293 13.99 -7.44 -4.17
CA TYR A 293 14.62 -6.42 -4.99
C TYR A 293 14.50 -6.75 -6.46
N PHE A 294 13.95 -5.81 -7.23
CA PHE A 294 13.82 -5.93 -8.68
C PHE A 294 15.14 -5.54 -9.35
N VAL A 295 15.73 -6.46 -10.11
CA VAL A 295 17.02 -6.25 -10.78
C VAL A 295 16.82 -6.41 -12.28
N PRO A 296 16.78 -5.31 -13.07
CA PRO A 296 16.69 -5.42 -14.52
C PRO A 296 17.81 -6.31 -15.07
N SER A 297 17.55 -7.19 -16.04
CA SER A 297 18.57 -8.14 -16.51
C SER A 297 19.59 -7.49 -17.44
N LYS A 298 19.10 -6.83 -18.50
CA LYS A 298 19.93 -6.25 -19.57
C LYS A 298 20.25 -4.78 -19.31
N ASP A 299 19.22 -3.99 -19.00
CA ASP A 299 19.38 -2.56 -18.79
C ASP A 299 19.89 -2.23 -17.38
N LYS A 300 20.47 -1.04 -17.22
CA LYS A 300 20.73 -0.48 -15.88
C LYS A 300 19.52 0.27 -15.35
N ASN A 301 18.63 0.77 -16.20
CA ASN A 301 17.55 1.67 -15.82
C ASN A 301 16.19 1.12 -16.24
N ILE A 302 15.20 1.23 -15.36
CA ILE A 302 13.81 0.83 -15.61
C ILE A 302 13.20 1.60 -16.78
N ASN A 303 13.52 2.88 -16.94
CA ASN A 303 13.01 3.67 -18.07
C ASN A 303 13.48 3.10 -19.40
N ALA A 304 14.71 2.58 -19.47
CA ALA A 304 15.22 1.91 -20.66
C ALA A 304 14.48 0.59 -20.90
N LEU A 305 14.22 -0.19 -19.83
CA LEU A 305 13.41 -1.40 -19.89
C LEU A 305 12.00 -1.12 -20.43
N VAL A 306 11.30 -0.13 -19.85
CA VAL A 306 9.95 0.29 -20.29
C VAL A 306 9.96 0.78 -21.75
N THR A 307 10.96 1.57 -22.14
CA THR A 307 11.09 2.05 -23.53
C THR A 307 11.35 0.89 -24.49
N SER A 308 12.14 -0.11 -24.09
CA SER A 308 12.43 -1.29 -24.91
C SER A 308 11.23 -2.19 -25.13
N LEU A 309 10.30 -2.20 -24.17
CA LEU A 309 9.02 -2.89 -24.29
C LEU A 309 8.12 -2.16 -25.29
N GLY A 310 8.12 -0.83 -25.32
CA GLY A 310 7.26 -0.05 -26.22
C GLY A 310 5.77 -0.19 -25.86
N ASP A 311 4.88 0.20 -26.77
CA ASP A 311 3.42 0.19 -26.54
C ASP A 311 2.84 -1.23 -26.76
N ILE A 312 3.16 -2.16 -25.87
CA ILE A 312 2.61 -3.53 -25.88
C ILE A 312 1.29 -3.55 -25.09
N MET A 313 0.41 -4.50 -25.43
CA MET A 313 -0.78 -4.77 -24.64
C MET A 313 -0.45 -5.07 -23.16
N PRO A 314 -1.36 -4.74 -22.21
CA PRO A 314 -1.23 -5.12 -20.80
C PRO A 314 -0.95 -6.61 -20.61
N PHE A 315 0.13 -6.96 -19.90
CA PHE A 315 0.40 -8.35 -19.54
C PHE A 315 1.04 -8.48 -18.16
N LYS A 316 0.76 -9.62 -17.52
CA LYS A 316 1.43 -10.09 -16.31
C LYS A 316 2.50 -11.09 -16.73
N THR A 317 3.69 -11.03 -16.15
CA THR A 317 4.76 -11.99 -16.49
C THR A 317 5.43 -12.54 -15.23
N ARG A 318 5.86 -13.81 -15.30
CA ARG A 318 6.60 -14.49 -14.24
C ARG A 318 8.08 -14.15 -14.34
N MET A 319 8.66 -13.74 -13.23
CA MET A 319 10.08 -13.47 -13.10
C MET A 319 10.79 -14.60 -12.38
N PRO A 320 12.01 -14.97 -12.83
CA PRO A 320 12.87 -15.86 -12.06
C PRO A 320 13.20 -15.22 -10.72
N THR A 321 13.04 -16.01 -9.65
CA THR A 321 13.34 -15.59 -8.29
C THR A 321 14.55 -16.32 -7.77
N LYS A 322 15.39 -15.58 -7.04
CA LYS A 322 16.56 -16.13 -6.35
C LYS A 322 16.52 -15.67 -4.91
N ARG A 323 16.80 -16.57 -3.98
CA ARG A 323 16.89 -16.25 -2.55
C ARG A 323 18.35 -16.11 -2.17
N CYS A 324 18.77 -14.91 -1.80
CA CYS A 324 20.10 -14.59 -1.35
C CYS A 324 20.21 -14.71 0.17
N CYS A 325 21.17 -15.51 0.62
CA CYS A 325 21.25 -16.00 1.99
C CYS A 325 21.88 -14.95 2.90
N THR A 326 21.12 -14.43 3.86
CA THR A 326 21.59 -13.39 4.79
C THR A 326 22.52 -13.95 5.87
N ASP A 327 22.46 -15.25 6.12
CA ASP A 327 23.32 -16.02 7.02
C ASP A 327 24.60 -16.53 6.36
N ALA A 328 24.72 -16.44 5.03
CA ALA A 328 25.94 -16.80 4.31
C ALA A 328 27.07 -15.77 4.54
N ILE A 329 28.31 -16.18 4.26
CA ILE A 329 29.47 -15.30 4.35
C ILE A 329 29.34 -14.11 3.39
N ASP A 330 29.83 -12.94 3.82
CA ASP A 330 29.86 -11.74 2.98
C ASP A 330 30.80 -11.93 1.78
N ASP A 331 30.46 -11.30 0.67
CA ASP A 331 31.32 -11.22 -0.51
C ASP A 331 32.66 -10.59 -0.14
N ARG A 332 33.77 -11.24 -0.50
CA ARG A 332 35.13 -10.77 -0.16
C ARG A 332 35.47 -9.39 -0.71
N ARG A 333 34.76 -8.93 -1.75
CA ARG A 333 34.94 -7.60 -2.35
C ARG A 333 34.17 -6.51 -1.60
N SER A 334 33.25 -6.88 -0.72
CA SER A 334 32.40 -5.95 0.01
C SER A 334 33.10 -5.40 1.25
N GLY A 335 32.87 -4.12 1.54
CA GLY A 335 33.36 -3.48 2.77
C GLY A 335 32.43 -3.77 3.96
N LYS A 336 32.96 -3.68 5.18
CA LYS A 336 32.22 -3.93 6.43
C LYS A 336 30.95 -3.07 6.57
N ASN A 337 30.93 -1.86 6.03
CA ASN A 337 29.78 -0.95 6.12
C ASN A 337 28.90 -0.94 4.88
N TRP A 338 29.18 -1.78 3.89
CA TRP A 338 28.41 -1.76 2.65
C TRP A 338 26.96 -2.24 2.87
N PRO A 339 26.03 -1.81 2.02
CA PRO A 339 24.65 -2.31 2.02
C PRO A 339 24.56 -3.84 1.89
N LEU A 340 23.51 -4.42 2.45
CA LEU A 340 23.26 -5.87 2.45
C LEU A 340 23.27 -6.44 1.03
N ILE A 341 22.65 -5.76 0.07
CA ILE A 341 22.53 -6.17 -1.34
C ILE A 341 23.87 -6.29 -2.07
N LEU A 342 24.95 -5.66 -1.56
CA LEU A 342 26.30 -5.79 -2.12
C LEU A 342 27.16 -6.81 -1.35
N LYS A 343 26.76 -7.15 -0.12
CA LYS A 343 27.45 -8.13 0.74
C LYS A 343 26.97 -9.54 0.50
N LYS A 344 25.65 -9.75 0.44
CA LYS A 344 25.03 -11.08 0.40
C LYS A 344 24.77 -11.52 -1.03
N THR A 345 25.81 -12.03 -1.68
CA THR A 345 25.79 -12.43 -3.10
C THR A 345 25.59 -13.93 -3.32
N LEU A 346 25.56 -14.73 -2.25
CA LEU A 346 25.37 -16.17 -2.31
C LEU A 346 23.87 -16.48 -2.27
N CYS A 347 23.35 -17.03 -3.36
CA CYS A 347 21.91 -17.22 -3.55
C CYS A 347 21.56 -18.63 -4.04
N ILE A 348 20.31 -19.04 -3.83
CA ILE A 348 19.74 -20.28 -4.34
C ILE A 348 18.56 -19.95 -5.28
N PRO A 349 18.26 -20.78 -6.28
CA PRO A 349 17.02 -20.66 -7.04
C PRO A 349 15.81 -20.76 -6.10
N ASN A 350 14.86 -19.85 -6.22
CA ASN A 350 13.62 -19.91 -5.46
C ASN A 350 12.51 -20.53 -6.34
N LYS A 351 11.65 -21.36 -5.73
CA LYS A 351 10.59 -22.09 -6.47
C LYS A 351 9.38 -21.21 -6.78
N GLU A 352 9.12 -20.20 -5.96
CA GLU A 352 7.99 -19.30 -6.11
C GLU A 352 8.33 -18.16 -7.07
N PRO A 353 7.69 -18.07 -8.25
CA PRO A 353 7.97 -17.01 -9.20
C PRO A 353 7.51 -15.65 -8.66
N GLY A 354 8.25 -14.60 -9.02
CA GLY A 354 7.81 -13.23 -8.82
C GLY A 354 6.88 -12.81 -9.95
N PHE A 355 6.08 -11.76 -9.74
CA PHE A 355 5.21 -11.22 -10.77
C PHE A 355 5.49 -9.75 -11.04
N VAL A 356 5.45 -9.39 -12.32
CA VAL A 356 5.61 -8.03 -12.83
C VAL A 356 4.47 -7.73 -13.78
N TYR A 357 3.94 -6.51 -13.69
CA TYR A 357 2.84 -6.02 -14.50
C TYR A 357 3.34 -4.96 -15.47
N ILE A 358 3.23 -5.24 -16.77
CA ILE A 358 3.50 -4.28 -17.85
C ILE A 358 2.16 -3.70 -18.29
N HIS A 359 2.07 -2.37 -18.34
CA HIS A 359 0.83 -1.61 -18.51
C HIS A 359 -0.30 -2.19 -17.63
N PRO A 360 -0.18 -2.07 -16.29
CA PRO A 360 -1.02 -2.79 -15.33
C PRO A 360 -2.49 -2.68 -15.68
N SER A 361 -3.18 -3.83 -15.73
CA SER A 361 -4.62 -3.96 -15.96
C SER A 361 -5.17 -5.04 -15.02
N PRO A 362 -6.33 -4.84 -14.36
CA PRO A 362 -6.99 -5.88 -13.57
C PRO A 362 -7.28 -7.19 -14.32
N GLY A 363 -7.32 -7.16 -15.66
CA GLY A 363 -7.46 -8.32 -16.54
C GLY A 363 -6.19 -8.72 -17.29
N SER A 364 -5.00 -8.26 -16.88
CA SER A 364 -3.74 -8.62 -17.54
C SER A 364 -3.55 -10.14 -17.61
N GLU A 365 -3.49 -10.68 -18.82
CA GLU A 365 -3.21 -12.10 -19.04
C GLU A 365 -1.75 -12.44 -18.70
N LEU A 366 -1.55 -13.68 -18.25
CA LEU A 366 -0.22 -14.18 -17.92
C LEU A 366 0.53 -14.55 -19.21
N SER A 367 1.58 -13.80 -19.53
CA SER A 367 2.49 -14.10 -20.64
C SER A 367 3.66 -14.97 -20.19
N SER A 368 3.95 -16.03 -20.97
CA SER A 368 5.09 -16.93 -20.79
C SER A 368 6.41 -16.41 -21.37
N ASP A 369 6.37 -15.42 -22.26
CA ASP A 369 7.48 -15.17 -23.20
C ASP A 369 8.55 -14.19 -22.70
N ASN A 370 8.37 -13.58 -21.52
CA ASN A 370 9.19 -12.46 -21.06
C ASN A 370 9.94 -12.71 -19.74
N SER A 371 10.36 -13.95 -19.47
CA SER A 371 11.09 -14.30 -18.23
C SER A 371 12.49 -13.65 -18.09
N ASP A 372 13.04 -13.07 -19.16
CA ASP A 372 14.39 -12.48 -19.19
C ASP A 372 14.44 -10.97 -18.86
N LEU A 373 13.32 -10.33 -18.50
CA LEU A 373 13.29 -8.88 -18.27
C LEU A 373 14.09 -8.47 -17.02
N ALA A 374 13.95 -9.23 -15.94
CA ALA A 374 14.56 -8.95 -14.65
C ALA A 374 14.72 -10.21 -13.81
N ASP A 375 15.65 -10.15 -12.86
CA ASP A 375 15.73 -11.07 -11.74
C ASP A 375 15.03 -10.47 -10.52
N LEU A 376 14.31 -11.29 -9.76
CA LEU A 376 13.80 -10.91 -8.44
C LEU A 376 14.64 -11.55 -7.34
N LEU A 377 15.40 -10.74 -6.60
CA LEU A 377 16.25 -11.21 -5.51
C LEU A 377 15.53 -11.05 -4.17
N THR A 378 15.40 -12.13 -3.40
CA THR A 378 14.81 -12.13 -2.05
C THR A 378 15.90 -12.37 -1.02
N TYR A 379 16.03 -11.51 -0.02
CA TYR A 379 17.02 -11.66 1.05
C TYR A 379 16.38 -12.28 2.29
N SER A 380 16.79 -13.50 2.65
CA SER A 380 16.33 -14.17 3.86
C SER A 380 17.36 -15.21 4.31
N GLN A 381 17.17 -15.79 5.49
CA GLN A 381 18.01 -16.88 5.95
C GLN A 381 17.77 -18.14 5.11
N CYS A 382 18.82 -18.92 4.88
CA CYS A 382 18.79 -20.16 4.08
C CYS A 382 19.00 -21.44 4.92
N GLN A 383 18.88 -21.35 6.25
CA GLN A 383 19.17 -22.42 7.22
C GLN A 383 18.84 -23.84 6.70
N GLY A 384 19.82 -24.76 6.81
CA GLY A 384 19.63 -26.19 6.54
C GLY A 384 19.76 -26.65 5.09
N LEU A 385 20.06 -25.75 4.15
CA LEU A 385 20.26 -26.09 2.73
C LEU A 385 21.73 -26.45 2.42
N ALA A 386 21.92 -27.38 1.47
CA ALA A 386 23.24 -27.87 1.11
C ALA A 386 24.05 -26.78 0.36
N LEU A 387 25.33 -26.61 0.74
CA LEU A 387 26.28 -25.69 0.10
C LEU A 387 26.39 -25.89 -1.43
N SER A 388 26.06 -27.08 -1.94
CA SER A 388 26.10 -27.43 -3.36
C SER A 388 25.04 -26.72 -4.22
N GLU A 389 23.99 -26.15 -3.61
CA GLU A 389 22.91 -25.45 -4.31
C GLU A 389 23.12 -23.93 -4.38
N ILE A 390 24.14 -23.43 -3.68
CA ILE A 390 24.43 -22.00 -3.57
C ILE A 390 25.25 -21.55 -4.77
N VAL A 391 24.75 -20.55 -5.48
CA VAL A 391 25.38 -19.94 -6.65
C VAL A 391 25.67 -18.46 -6.36
N PRO A 392 26.87 -17.96 -6.69
CA PRO A 392 27.15 -16.53 -6.59
C PRO A 392 26.36 -15.74 -7.64
N VAL A 393 25.64 -14.72 -7.19
CA VAL A 393 24.86 -13.79 -8.00
C VAL A 393 25.39 -12.38 -7.82
N PHE A 394 25.89 -11.79 -8.90
CA PHE A 394 26.51 -10.45 -8.89
C PHE A 394 25.71 -9.41 -9.67
N SER A 395 24.44 -9.68 -10.00
CA SER A 395 23.61 -8.76 -10.78
C SER A 395 23.48 -7.37 -10.11
N MET A 396 23.48 -7.31 -8.78
CA MET A 396 23.47 -6.06 -8.00
C MET A 396 24.76 -5.23 -8.14
N TRP A 397 25.90 -5.86 -8.43
CA TRP A 397 27.19 -5.17 -8.45
C TRP A 397 27.31 -4.13 -9.55
N LYS A 398 26.49 -4.22 -10.60
CA LYS A 398 26.45 -3.21 -11.67
C LYS A 398 26.01 -1.81 -11.19
N TYR A 399 25.39 -1.74 -10.01
CA TYR A 399 24.96 -0.52 -9.31
C TYR A 399 25.89 -0.09 -8.18
N SER A 400 26.98 -0.82 -7.92
CA SER A 400 27.86 -0.58 -6.78
C SER A 400 28.47 0.82 -6.75
N SER A 401 28.73 1.43 -7.91
CA SER A 401 29.20 2.82 -7.97
C SER A 401 28.11 3.78 -7.49
N ASP A 402 26.92 3.69 -8.08
CA ASP A 402 25.79 4.59 -7.82
C ASP A 402 25.30 4.48 -6.36
N ILE A 403 25.27 3.26 -5.83
CA ILE A 403 24.92 2.98 -4.42
C ILE A 403 25.92 3.65 -3.47
N ARG A 404 27.23 3.54 -3.75
CA ARG A 404 28.28 4.10 -2.88
C ARG A 404 28.38 5.61 -2.96
N SER A 405 28.07 6.20 -4.11
CA SER A 405 28.04 7.66 -4.28
C SER A 405 26.71 8.29 -3.86
N ASN A 406 25.73 7.50 -3.40
CA ASN A 406 24.42 8.04 -3.09
C ASN A 406 24.43 8.88 -1.80
N ASP A 407 24.02 10.14 -1.92
CA ASP A 407 23.99 11.08 -0.80
C ASP A 407 23.10 10.61 0.36
N VAL A 408 21.98 9.92 0.08
CA VAL A 408 21.12 9.36 1.12
C VAL A 408 21.89 8.28 1.87
N LEU A 409 22.47 7.28 1.21
CA LEU A 409 23.22 6.25 1.95
C LEU A 409 24.44 6.83 2.68
N GLN A 410 25.15 7.79 2.09
CA GLN A 410 26.31 8.42 2.73
C GLN A 410 25.95 9.29 3.93
N MET A 411 24.89 10.10 3.83
CA MET A 411 24.42 10.90 4.95
C MET A 411 24.07 9.99 6.11
N TRP A 412 23.42 8.86 5.85
CA TRP A 412 22.92 7.97 6.89
C TRP A 412 24.01 7.07 7.49
N GLU A 413 25.03 6.68 6.71
CA GLU A 413 26.22 6.03 7.25
C GLU A 413 26.99 6.97 8.21
N LYS A 414 26.92 8.29 7.95
CA LYS A 414 27.63 9.32 8.73
C LYS A 414 26.80 9.93 9.86
N SER A 415 25.50 9.67 9.96
CA SER A 415 24.61 10.44 10.84
C SER A 415 23.62 9.60 11.65
N ASP A 416 23.46 10.03 12.91
CA ASP A 416 22.44 9.59 13.86
C ASP A 416 21.06 10.22 13.59
N ILE A 417 20.66 10.45 12.32
CA ILE A 417 19.40 11.15 11.97
C ILE A 417 18.14 10.44 12.53
N PHE A 418 18.27 9.17 12.90
CA PHE A 418 17.24 8.38 13.58
C PHE A 418 17.67 7.84 14.94
N SER A 419 18.64 8.48 15.61
CA SER A 419 18.80 8.30 17.05
C SER A 419 17.48 8.72 17.69
N ILE A 420 16.68 7.72 18.03
CA ILE A 420 15.50 7.89 18.88
C ILE A 420 16.10 8.22 20.25
N THR A 421 16.41 9.50 20.47
CA THR A 421 16.57 10.01 21.83
C THR A 421 15.20 9.90 22.45
N SER A 422 15.02 8.82 23.23
CA SER A 422 13.99 8.74 24.24
C SER A 422 14.23 9.91 25.20
N SER A 423 13.36 10.92 25.11
CA SER A 423 13.22 11.96 26.14
C SER A 423 11.82 11.88 26.71
#